data_AF-A0A6L3SPY1-F1
#
_entry.id   AF-A0A6L3SPY1-F1
#
_cell.length_a   1.000
_cell.length_b   1.000
_cell.length_c   1.000
_cell.angle_alpha   90.00
_cell.angle_beta   90.00
_cell.angle_gamma   90.00
#
_symmetry.space_group_name_H-M   'P 1'
#
loop_
_entity.id
_entity.type
_entity.pdbx_description
1 polymer ?
#
loop_
_entity_poly.entity_id
_entity_poly.type
_entity_poly.pdbx_seq_one_letter_code
_entity_poly.pdbx_strand_id
1 'polypeptide(L)'
;MRYCMGLVLALTFCSTVSAAEPPRTIERMLSEEWEIAGYVGTFDNRSSLILFRKKGLNFLVQRSILYDVTRSQRVVTNCYELH
;
A
#
# COMPACT_ATOMS: atom_id res chain seq x y z
N MET A 1 -24.93 42.09 26.92
CA MET A 1 -23.54 42.27 27.42
C MET A 1 -23.35 41.28 28.56
N ARG A 2 -22.35 40.41 28.66
CA ARG A 2 -21.04 40.34 27.99
C ARG A 2 -20.44 38.95 28.32
N TYR A 3 -20.25 38.13 27.28
CA TYR A 3 -19.32 36.99 27.10
C TYR A 3 -19.33 35.84 28.12
N CYS A 4 -19.78 34.65 27.71
CA CYS A 4 -18.93 33.64 27.05
C CYS A 4 -17.71 33.24 27.89
N MET A 5 -17.92 32.93 29.16
CA MET A 5 -16.91 32.30 30.02
C MET A 5 -17.10 30.78 29.98
N GLY A 6 -16.24 30.11 29.19
CA GLY A 6 -15.73 28.80 29.59
C GLY A 6 -15.99 27.60 28.66
N LEU A 7 -16.77 27.71 27.59
CA LEU A 7 -17.00 26.61 26.65
C LEU A 7 -15.86 26.47 25.61
N VAL A 8 -14.59 26.50 26.05
CA VAL A 8 -13.43 26.44 25.12
C VAL A 8 -12.53 25.22 25.34
N LEU A 9 -12.75 24.41 26.38
CA LEU A 9 -11.84 23.29 26.67
C LEU A 9 -12.36 21.91 26.24
N ALA A 10 -12.97 21.81 25.05
CA ALA A 10 -13.40 20.53 24.49
C ALA A 10 -13.13 20.39 22.97
N LEU A 11 -12.19 21.16 22.43
CA LEU A 11 -11.56 20.83 21.15
C LEU A 11 -10.49 19.75 21.42
N THR A 12 -10.93 18.53 21.69
CA THR A 12 -10.79 17.43 20.72
C THR A 12 -9.43 17.50 20.01
N PHE A 13 -8.40 17.13 20.77
CA PHE A 13 -7.12 16.73 20.24
C PHE A 13 -7.33 15.38 19.52
N CYS A 14 -7.98 15.41 18.36
CA CYS A 14 -7.95 14.31 17.40
C CYS A 14 -6.54 14.30 16.82
N SER A 15 -5.61 13.70 17.57
CA SER A 15 -4.39 13.17 16.99
C SER A 15 -4.83 12.16 15.95
N THR A 16 -4.86 12.57 14.68
CA THR A 16 -4.84 11.63 13.56
C THR A 16 -3.47 10.96 13.63
N VAL A 17 -3.35 9.94 14.51
CA VAL A 17 -2.32 8.92 14.34
C VAL A 17 -2.64 8.34 12.97
N SER A 18 -1.89 8.79 11.97
CA SER A 18 -1.80 8.10 10.69
C SER A 18 -1.15 6.76 11.03
N ALA A 19 -1.98 5.80 11.42
CA ALA A 19 -1.57 4.42 11.53
C ALA A 19 -1.02 4.07 10.15
N ALA A 20 0.30 3.85 10.08
CA ALA A 20 0.94 3.43 8.85
C ALA A 20 0.11 2.28 8.30
N GLU A 21 -0.47 2.46 7.11
CA GLU A 21 -1.33 1.46 6.51
C GLU A 21 -0.58 0.12 6.54
N PRO A 22 -1.22 -0.97 7.00
CA PRO A 22 -0.54 -2.25 7.10
C PRO A 22 0.07 -2.57 5.73
N PRO A 23 1.33 -3.04 5.68
CA PRO A 23 1.99 -3.32 4.43
C PRO A 23 1.08 -4.22 3.59
N ARG A 24 0.68 -3.74 2.41
CA ARG A 24 -0.19 -4.49 1.52
C ARG A 24 0.65 -5.62 0.90
N THR A 25 0.65 -6.77 1.54
CA THR A 25 1.43 -7.95 1.14
C THR A 25 0.77 -8.67 -0.04
N ILE A 26 1.51 -9.57 -0.68
CA ILE A 26 0.99 -10.35 -1.81
C ILE A 26 -0.15 -11.25 -1.36
N GLU A 27 -0.01 -11.90 -0.20
CA GLU A 27 -1.02 -12.79 0.40
C GLU A 27 -2.30 -12.01 0.65
N ARG A 28 -2.19 -10.79 1.19
CA ARG A 28 -3.32 -9.92 1.41
C ARG A 28 -3.99 -9.51 0.09
N MET A 29 -3.21 -9.14 -0.93
CA MET A 29 -3.76 -8.82 -2.25
C MET A 29 -4.53 -10.00 -2.84
N LEU A 30 -3.97 -11.22 -2.77
CA LEU A 30 -4.64 -12.43 -3.24
C LEU A 30 -5.94 -12.71 -2.46
N SER A 31 -5.96 -12.47 -1.15
CA SER A 31 -7.19 -12.58 -0.33
C SER A 31 -8.24 -11.51 -0.65
N GLU A 32 -7.81 -10.37 -1.18
CA GLU A 32 -8.67 -9.22 -1.54
C GLU A 32 -9.08 -9.25 -3.03
N GLU A 33 -9.12 -10.44 -3.65
CA GLU A 33 -9.56 -10.66 -5.04
C GLU A 33 -8.71 -9.92 -6.09
N TRP A 34 -7.45 -9.62 -5.79
CA TRP A 34 -6.50 -9.22 -6.82
C TRP A 34 -6.02 -10.45 -7.59
N GLU A 35 -6.08 -10.37 -8.91
CA GLU A 35 -5.59 -11.38 -9.83
C GLU A 35 -4.17 -11.03 -10.30
N ILE A 36 -3.35 -12.07 -10.52
CA ILE A 36 -2.04 -11.89 -11.16
C ILE A 36 -2.26 -11.70 -12.66
N ALA A 37 -1.89 -10.52 -13.16
CA ALA A 37 -1.93 -10.18 -14.59
C ALA A 37 -0.67 -10.63 -15.33
N GLY A 38 0.46 -10.74 -14.62
CA GLY A 38 1.73 -11.20 -15.18
C GLY A 38 2.86 -11.16 -14.16
N TYR A 39 3.98 -11.80 -14.48
CA TYR A 39 5.20 -11.74 -13.68
C TYR A 39 6.43 -11.79 -14.59
N VAL A 40 7.52 -11.20 -14.13
CA VAL A 40 8.82 -11.23 -14.82
C VAL A 40 9.95 -11.27 -13.79
N GLY A 41 10.96 -12.12 -14.04
CA GLY A 41 12.19 -12.11 -13.27
C GLY A 41 13.10 -10.96 -13.70
N THR A 42 13.84 -10.35 -12.78
CA THR A 42 14.89 -9.40 -13.13
C THR A 42 16.06 -10.13 -13.77
N PHE A 43 16.82 -9.43 -14.62
CA PHE A 43 17.95 -10.00 -15.36
C PHE A 43 19.02 -10.63 -14.46
N ASP A 44 19.20 -10.11 -13.24
CA ASP A 44 20.13 -10.63 -12.25
C ASP A 44 19.58 -11.84 -11.46
N ASN A 45 18.35 -12.29 -11.75
CA ASN A 45 17.65 -13.38 -11.06
C ASN A 45 17.50 -13.17 -9.54
N ARG A 46 17.64 -11.93 -9.05
CA ARG A 46 17.58 -11.61 -7.61
C ARG A 46 16.21 -11.15 -7.17
N SER A 47 15.36 -10.74 -8.09
CA SER A 47 13.98 -10.38 -7.79
C SER A 47 13.02 -10.78 -8.90
N SER A 48 11.74 -10.84 -8.53
CA SER A 48 10.63 -11.01 -9.45
C SER A 48 9.65 -9.86 -9.26
N LEU A 49 9.18 -9.30 -10.37
CA LEU A 49 8.11 -8.31 -10.42
C LEU A 49 6.81 -9.03 -10.74
N ILE A 50 5.79 -8.83 -9.92
CA ILE A 50 4.45 -9.37 -10.10
C ILE A 50 3.50 -8.21 -10.33
N LEU A 51 2.73 -8.29 -11.40
CA LEU A 51 1.72 -7.31 -11.76
C LEU A 51 0.35 -7.85 -11.38
N PHE A 52 -0.39 -7.07 -10.60
CA PHE A 52 -1.73 -7.40 -10.14
C PHE A 52 -2.76 -6.51 -10.82
N ARG A 53 -3.92 -7.09 -11.13
CA ARG A 53 -5.13 -6.41 -11.57
C ARG A 53 -6.28 -6.73 -10.62
N LYS A 54 -7.28 -5.86 -10.56
CA LYS A 54 -8.52 -6.15 -9.83
C LYS A 54 -9.70 -5.71 -10.67
N LYS A 55 -10.74 -6.56 -10.73
CA LYS A 55 -11.94 -6.27 -11.51
C LYS A 55 -12.58 -4.96 -11.02
N GLY A 56 -12.92 -4.08 -11.97
CA GLY A 56 -13.54 -2.78 -11.67
C GLY A 56 -12.56 -1.68 -11.29
N LEU A 57 -11.24 -1.94 -11.25
CA LEU A 57 -10.21 -0.92 -11.09
C LEU A 57 -9.44 -0.75 -12.41
N ASN A 58 -9.24 0.51 -12.83
CA ASN A 58 -8.51 0.86 -14.06
C ASN A 58 -7.02 1.09 -13.81
N PHE A 59 -6.43 0.37 -12.86
CA PHE A 59 -5.00 0.46 -12.60
C PHE A 59 -4.43 -0.90 -12.23
N LEU A 60 -3.13 -1.05 -12.52
CA LEU A 60 -2.33 -2.21 -12.17
C LEU A 60 -1.41 -1.87 -11.00
N VAL A 61 -1.16 -2.85 -10.16
CA VAL A 61 -0.22 -2.73 -9.03
C VAL A 61 0.92 -3.69 -9.24
N GLN A 62 2.14 -3.18 -9.35
CA GLN A 62 3.36 -3.98 -9.39
C GLN A 62 3.96 -4.11 -8.00
N ARG A 63 4.32 -5.34 -7.63
CA ARG A 63 5.07 -5.68 -6.42
C ARG A 63 6.36 -6.39 -6.78
N SER A 64 7.45 -6.10 -6.05
CA SER A 64 8.70 -6.84 -6.17
C SER A 64 8.83 -7.86 -5.03
N ILE A 65 9.24 -9.08 -5.36
CA ILE A 65 9.76 -10.07 -4.41
C ILE A 65 11.28 -10.09 -4.58
N LEU A 66 12.04 -9.91 -3.50
CA LEU A 66 13.47 -10.18 -3.50
C LEU A 66 13.70 -11.63 -3.04
N TYR A 67 14.49 -12.39 -3.79
CA TYR A 67 14.93 -13.73 -3.40
C TYR A 67 16.13 -13.70 -2.45
N ASP A 68 16.82 -12.56 -2.36
CA ASP A 68 17.92 -12.36 -1.42
C ASP A 68 17.38 -12.17 0.02
N VAL A 69 17.22 -13.30 0.72
CA VAL A 69 16.78 -13.37 2.12
C VAL A 69 17.80 -12.79 3.12
N THR A 70 19.01 -12.45 2.67
CA THR A 70 20.07 -11.92 3.56
C THR A 70 20.05 -10.41 3.70
N ARG A 71 19.31 -9.71 2.83
CA ARG A 71 19.13 -8.25 2.88
C ARG A 71 17.77 -7.87 3.45
N SER A 72 17.70 -6.71 4.09
CA SER A 72 16.42 -6.15 4.51
C SER A 72 15.49 -5.98 3.30
N GLN A 73 14.31 -6.59 3.39
CA GLN A 73 13.35 -6.62 2.28
C GLN A 73 12.90 -5.20 1.94
N ARG A 74 13.25 -4.73 0.73
CA ARG A 74 12.76 -3.46 0.20
C ARG A 74 11.46 -3.70 -0.54
N VAL A 75 10.36 -3.17 -0.01
CA VAL A 75 9.05 -3.24 -0.67
C VAL A 75 8.93 -2.05 -1.62
N VAL A 76 9.00 -2.32 -2.93
CA VAL A 76 8.71 -1.31 -3.98
C VAL A 76 7.33 -1.61 -4.55
N THR A 77 6.47 -0.59 -4.59
CA THR A 77 5.13 -0.68 -5.18
C THR A 77 5.00 0.38 -6.26
N ASN A 78 4.77 -0.03 -7.50
CA ASN A 78 4.48 0.89 -8.60
C ASN A 78 3.02 0.71 -9.02
N CYS A 79 2.30 1.80 -9.22
CA CYS A 79 0.92 1.79 -9.70
C CYS A 79 0.88 2.36 -11.11
N TYR A 80 0.26 1.65 -12.05
CA TYR A 80 0.15 2.05 -13.46
C TYR A 80 -1.32 2.26 -13.81
N GLU A 81 -1.65 3.44 -14.32
CA GLU A 81 -2.99 3.75 -14.82
C GLU A 81 -3.18 3.19 -16.23
N LEU A 82 -4.35 2.58 -16.47
CA LEU A 82 -4.73 2.04 -17.77
C LEU A 82 -5.62 3.06 -18.49
N HIS A 83 -5.21 3.47 -19.69
CA HIS A 83 -5.95 4.37 -20.59
C HIS A 83 -6.70 3.56 -21.66
#